data_AF-A0A956FUC0-F1
#
_entry.id   AF-A0A956FUC0-F1
#
_cell.length_a   1.000
_cell.length_b   1.000
_cell.length_c   1.000
_cell.angle_alpha   90.00
_cell.angle_beta   90.00
_cell.angle_gamma   90.00
#
_symmetry.space_group_name_H-M   'P 1'
#
loop_
_entity.id
_entity.type
_entity.pdbx_description
1 polymer ?
#
loop_
_entity_poly.entity_id
_entity_poly.type
_entity_poly.pdbx_seq_one_letter_code
_entity_poly.pdbx_strand_id
1 'polypeptide(L)'
;RAHLGPWTVAVRCDEAALRGAVGRSVDAYVDHWLDLVRGGLPPAITDALDPAALAARDRRYRAALFSADVDPIWRRLDGLLGASGAAVLQGLLRGDAPLAAAG
;
A
#
# COMPACT_ATOMS: atom_id res chain seq x y z
N ARG A 1 -2.40 8.44 11.09
CA ARG A 1 -2.41 7.06 11.65
C ARG A 1 -3.73 6.29 11.44
N ALA A 2 -4.85 6.94 11.08
CA ALA A 2 -6.17 6.28 10.89
C ALA A 2 -6.28 5.27 9.72
N HIS A 3 -5.17 4.94 9.06
CA HIS A 3 -5.12 4.09 7.86
C HIS A 3 -4.36 2.78 8.09
N LEU A 4 -3.66 2.65 9.22
CA LEU A 4 -2.89 1.45 9.53
C LEU A 4 -3.82 0.41 10.15
N GLY A 5 -3.84 -0.80 9.58
CA GLY A 5 -4.64 -1.90 10.09
C GLY A 5 -4.11 -2.43 11.42
N PRO A 6 -4.89 -3.26 12.14
CA PRO A 6 -4.48 -3.85 13.42
C PRO A 6 -3.23 -4.74 13.31
N TRP A 7 -2.88 -5.17 12.09
CA TRP A 7 -1.71 -6.00 11.79
C TRP A 7 -0.51 -5.19 11.28
N THR A 8 -0.59 -3.85 11.23
CA THR A 8 0.54 -3.03 10.78
C THR A 8 1.65 -3.03 11.81
N VAL A 9 2.85 -3.45 11.38
CA VAL A 9 4.08 -3.36 12.17
C VAL A 9 4.89 -2.15 11.70
N ALA A 10 5.11 -1.19 12.61
CA ALA A 10 5.99 -0.04 12.38
C ALA A 10 7.13 -0.06 13.40
N VAL A 11 8.30 -0.57 12.99
CA VAL A 11 9.45 -0.81 13.88
C VAL A 11 10.71 -0.13 13.33
N ARG A 12 11.56 0.36 14.23
CA ARG A 12 12.95 0.72 13.92
C ARG A 12 13.84 -0.42 14.38
N CYS A 13 14.69 -0.92 13.50
CA CYS A 13 15.56 -2.05 13.78
C CYS A 13 16.93 -1.84 13.13
N ASP A 14 17.94 -2.54 13.62
CA ASP A 14 19.24 -2.62 12.95
C ASP A 14 19.19 -3.59 11.76
N GLU A 15 20.30 -3.66 11.01
CA GLU A 15 20.37 -4.49 9.83
C GLU A 15 20.21 -5.99 10.15
N ALA A 16 20.78 -6.46 11.26
CA ALA A 16 20.71 -7.86 11.65
C ALA A 16 19.25 -8.28 11.94
N ALA A 17 18.52 -7.44 12.66
CA ALA A 17 17.11 -7.63 12.96
C ALA A 17 16.23 -7.49 11.71
N LEU A 18 16.56 -6.57 10.80
CA LEU A 18 15.88 -6.41 9.52
C LEU A 18 15.97 -7.70 8.68
N ARG A 19 17.18 -8.25 8.52
CA ARG A 19 17.41 -9.50 7.77
C ARG A 19 16.89 -10.73 8.51
N GLY A 20 16.85 -10.68 9.84
CA GLY A 20 16.43 -11.77 10.69
C GLY A 20 14.94 -11.75 11.02
N ALA A 21 14.61 -11.25 12.21
CA ALA A 21 13.26 -11.37 12.77
C ALA A 21 12.20 -10.60 11.97
N VAL A 22 12.54 -9.40 11.47
CA VAL A 22 11.61 -8.60 10.66
C VAL A 22 11.41 -9.25 9.30
N GLY A 23 12.48 -9.68 8.62
CA GLY A 23 12.40 -10.40 7.35
C GLY A 23 11.46 -11.61 7.43
N ARG A 24 11.64 -12.48 8.43
CA ARG A 24 10.74 -13.63 8.64
C ARG A 24 9.27 -13.23 8.87
N SER A 25 9.05 -12.11 9.55
CA SER A 25 7.68 -11.60 9.78
C SER A 25 7.05 -11.08 8.48
N VAL A 26 7.86 -10.46 7.61
CA VAL A 26 7.44 -10.03 6.26
C VAL A 26 7.08 -11.25 5.42
N ASP A 27 7.94 -12.27 5.39
CA ASP A 27 7.70 -13.50 4.62
C ASP A 27 6.40 -14.18 5.07
N ALA A 28 6.22 -14.37 6.38
CA ALA A 28 5.01 -14.97 6.93
C ALA A 28 3.73 -14.16 6.61
N TYR A 29 3.83 -12.82 6.61
CA TYR A 29 2.70 -11.96 6.25
C TYR A 29 2.35 -12.08 4.76
N VAL A 30 3.36 -12.11 3.88
CA VAL A 30 3.17 -12.30 2.44
C VAL A 30 2.58 -13.66 2.14
N ASP A 31 3.13 -14.74 2.72
CA ASP A 31 2.63 -16.09 2.52
C ASP A 31 1.16 -16.21 2.93
N HIS A 32 0.82 -15.71 4.13
CA HIS A 32 -0.56 -15.70 4.60
C HIS A 32 -1.49 -14.95 3.64
N TRP A 33 -1.07 -13.79 3.15
CA TRP A 33 -1.88 -12.99 2.24
C TRP A 33 -2.08 -13.68 0.89
N LEU A 34 -1.04 -14.31 0.35
CA LEU A 34 -1.13 -15.08 -0.89
C LEU A 34 -2.04 -16.30 -0.74
N ASP A 35 -2.00 -16.96 0.41
CA ASP A 35 -2.88 -18.09 0.70
C ASP A 35 -4.35 -17.66 0.78
N LEU A 36 -4.65 -16.48 1.35
CA LEU A 36 -6.00 -15.91 1.30
C LEU A 36 -6.46 -15.62 -0.13
N VAL A 37 -5.59 -15.13 -1.01
CA VAL A 37 -5.93 -14.87 -2.41
C VAL A 37 -6.22 -16.18 -3.14
N ARG A 38 -5.39 -17.21 -2.93
CA ARG A 38 -5.56 -18.52 -3.57
C ARG A 38 -6.78 -19.27 -3.04
N GLY A 39 -6.99 -19.25 -1.74
CA GLY A 39 -8.10 -19.93 -1.06
C GLY A 39 -9.44 -19.21 -1.19
N GLY A 40 -9.41 -17.92 -1.51
CA GLY A 40 -10.60 -17.07 -1.50
C GLY A 40 -11.06 -16.74 -0.07
N LEU A 41 -12.04 -15.83 0.00
CA LEU A 41 -12.68 -15.48 1.27
C LEU A 41 -13.95 -16.32 1.46
N PRO A 42 -14.36 -16.60 2.72
CA PRO A 42 -15.62 -17.27 2.99
C PRO A 42 -16.82 -16.53 2.37
N PRO A 43 -17.85 -17.24 1.86
CA PRO A 43 -19.04 -16.62 1.25
C PRO A 43 -19.73 -15.58 2.15
N ALA A 44 -19.80 -15.86 3.45
CA ALA A 44 -20.35 -14.94 4.44
C ALA A 44 -19.66 -13.56 4.46
N ILE A 45 -18.40 -13.48 4.03
CA ILE A 45 -17.69 -12.21 3.85
C ILE A 45 -18.02 -11.63 2.48
N THR A 46 -17.89 -12.41 1.39
CA THR A 46 -18.03 -11.90 0.02
C THR A 46 -19.44 -11.43 -0.31
N ASP A 47 -20.46 -12.09 0.22
CA ASP A 47 -21.87 -11.77 -0.04
C ASP A 47 -22.29 -10.45 0.62
N ALA A 48 -21.55 -10.02 1.65
CA ALA A 48 -21.77 -8.74 2.33
C ALA A 48 -21.00 -7.57 1.69
N LEU A 49 -20.21 -7.81 0.64
CA LEU A 49 -19.41 -6.77 -0.01
C LEU A 49 -20.16 -6.11 -1.16
N ASP A 50 -20.29 -4.79 -1.11
CA ASP A 50 -20.64 -3.98 -2.27
C ASP A 50 -19.37 -3.62 -3.07
N PRO A 51 -19.23 -4.09 -4.33
CA PRO A 51 -18.09 -3.75 -5.17
C PRO A 51 -17.88 -2.25 -5.36
N ALA A 52 -18.96 -1.45 -5.44
CA ALA A 52 -18.86 -0.01 -5.64
C ALA A 52 -18.32 0.68 -4.39
N ALA A 53 -18.82 0.30 -3.20
CA ALA A 53 -18.31 0.78 -1.92
C ALA A 53 -16.83 0.41 -1.72
N LEU A 54 -16.41 -0.81 -2.09
CA LEU A 54 -15.01 -1.23 -2.02
C LEU A 54 -14.12 -0.39 -2.94
N ALA A 55 -14.51 -0.20 -4.20
CA ALA A 55 -13.76 0.63 -5.14
C ALA A 55 -13.62 2.09 -4.66
N ALA A 56 -14.68 2.65 -4.07
CA ALA A 56 -14.67 3.98 -3.48
C ALA A 56 -13.74 4.06 -2.26
N ARG A 57 -13.80 3.06 -1.37
CA ARG A 57 -12.91 2.93 -0.21
C ARG A 57 -11.45 2.89 -0.64
N ASP A 58 -11.11 2.05 -1.62
CA ASP A 58 -9.74 1.86 -2.09
C ASP A 58 -9.18 3.13 -2.75
N ARG A 59 -10.00 3.84 -3.55
CA ARG A 59 -9.62 5.14 -4.11
C ARG A 59 -9.30 6.16 -3.02
N ARG A 60 -10.17 6.30 -2.02
CA ARG A 60 -9.96 7.21 -0.88
C ARG A 60 -8.71 6.83 -0.08
N TYR A 61 -8.51 5.53 0.13
CA TYR A 61 -7.37 5.01 0.88
C TYR A 61 -6.05 5.30 0.15
N ARG A 62 -5.96 5.01 -1.15
CA ARG A 62 -4.76 5.30 -1.95
C ARG A 62 -4.48 6.80 -2.04
N ALA A 63 -5.51 7.63 -2.23
CA ALA A 63 -5.36 9.09 -2.23
C ALA A 63 -4.74 9.60 -0.92
N ALA A 64 -5.15 9.04 0.23
CA ALA A 64 -4.58 9.39 1.53
C ALA A 64 -3.16 8.83 1.73
N LEU A 65 -2.93 7.56 1.39
CA LEU A 65 -1.65 6.87 1.60
C LEU A 65 -0.51 7.51 0.82
N PHE A 66 -0.81 7.99 -0.39
CA PHE A 66 0.17 8.57 -1.32
C PHE A 66 0.11 10.11 -1.33
N SER A 67 -0.44 10.75 -0.30
CA SER A 67 -0.52 12.21 -0.20
C SER A 67 0.68 12.80 0.53
N ALA A 68 1.31 13.81 -0.08
CA ALA A 68 2.38 14.61 0.53
C ALA A 68 1.93 15.43 1.75
N ASP A 69 0.63 15.67 1.88
CA ASP A 69 0.05 16.34 3.04
C ASP A 69 -0.19 15.38 4.21
N VAL A 70 -0.26 14.07 3.94
CA VAL A 70 -0.44 13.02 4.94
C VAL A 70 0.90 12.43 5.37
N ASP A 71 1.78 12.13 4.42
CA ASP A 71 3.14 11.65 4.67
C ASP A 71 4.16 12.53 3.93
N PRO A 72 5.00 13.29 4.66
CA PRO A 72 5.97 14.18 4.04
C PRO A 72 7.08 13.44 3.27
N ILE A 73 7.18 12.11 3.38
CA ILE A 73 8.10 11.32 2.55
C ILE A 73 7.86 11.53 1.06
N TRP A 74 6.60 11.78 0.65
CA TRP A 74 6.27 12.03 -0.76
C TRP A 74 6.87 13.32 -1.30
N ARG A 75 7.12 14.33 -0.46
CA ARG A 75 7.85 15.55 -0.86
C ARG A 75 9.34 15.31 -1.07
N ARG A 76 9.91 14.27 -0.45
CA ARG A 76 11.33 13.93 -0.65
C ARG A 76 11.59 13.35 -2.04
N LEU A 77 10.56 12.82 -2.70
CA LEU A 77 10.69 12.29 -4.05
C LEU A 77 10.98 13.37 -5.08
N ASP A 78 10.53 14.62 -4.86
CA ASP A 78 10.81 15.74 -5.76
C ASP A 78 12.32 15.96 -5.93
N GLY A 79 13.10 15.80 -4.86
CA GLY A 79 14.56 15.92 -4.90
C GLY A 79 15.27 14.73 -5.57
N LEU A 80 14.63 13.57 -5.64
CA LEU A 80 15.20 12.35 -6.22
C LEU A 80 14.83 12.17 -7.70
N LEU A 81 13.60 12.53 -8.07
CA LEU A 81 13.00 12.26 -9.38
C LEU A 81 12.66 13.53 -10.17
N GLY A 82 12.77 14.70 -9.55
CA GLY A 82 12.17 15.93 -10.04
C GLY A 82 10.65 15.96 -9.83
N ALA A 83 10.07 17.17 -9.80
CA ALA A 83 8.64 17.37 -9.55
C ALA A 83 7.74 16.63 -10.55
N SER A 84 8.14 16.55 -11.82
CA SER A 84 7.39 15.83 -12.85
C SER A 84 7.38 14.31 -12.60
N GLY A 85 8.54 13.72 -12.34
CA GLY A 85 8.65 12.28 -12.07
C GLY A 85 7.93 11.87 -10.77
N ALA A 86 8.02 12.71 -9.73
CA ALA A 86 7.30 12.50 -8.49
C ALA A 86 5.78 12.56 -8.69
N ALA A 87 5.27 13.49 -9.50
CA ALA A 87 3.85 13.59 -9.83
C ALA A 87 3.34 12.37 -10.60
N VAL A 88 4.10 11.87 -11.58
CA VAL A 88 3.76 10.65 -12.33
C VAL A 88 3.69 9.44 -11.41
N LEU A 89 4.71 9.23 -10.57
CA LEU A 89 4.75 8.11 -9.62
C LEU A 89 3.56 8.16 -8.64
N GLN A 90 3.26 9.33 -8.08
CA GLN A 90 2.11 9.49 -7.19
C GLN A 90 0.78 9.21 -7.91
N GLY A 91 0.61 9.67 -9.16
CA GLY A 91 -0.57 9.40 -9.97
C GLY A 91 -0.77 7.90 -10.23
N LEU A 92 0.32 7.17 -10.55
CA LEU A 92 0.29 5.71 -10.72
C LEU A 92 -0.13 5.01 -9.42
N LEU A 93 0.47 5.40 -8.28
CA LEU A 93 0.18 4.78 -6.99
C LEU A 93 -1.24 5.06 -6.49
N ARG A 94 -1.82 6.23 -6.81
CA ARG A 94 -3.24 6.53 -6.53
C ARG A 94 -4.20 5.76 -7.44
N GLY A 95 -3.72 5.32 -8.61
CA GLY A 95 -4.52 4.71 -9.66
C GLY A 95 -5.24 5.75 -10.53
N ASP A 96 -4.70 6.97 -10.58
CA ASP A 96 -5.22 8.08 -11.38
C ASP A 96 -4.73 8.02 -12.84
N ALA A 97 -3.64 7.31 -13.09
CA ALA A 97 -3.06 7.09 -14.42
C ALA A 97 -2.91 5.59 -14.74
N PRO A 98 -3.23 5.15 -15.98
CA PRO A 98 -2.93 3.79 -16.41
C PRO A 98 -1.41 3.60 -16.57
N LEU A 99 -0.91 2.41 -16.24
CA LEU A 99 0.51 2.02 -16.35
C LEU A 99 1.13 2.28 -17.74
N ALA A 100 0.32 2.30 -18.79
CA ALA A 100 0.75 2.54 -20.17
C ALA A 100 1.13 4.00 -20.48
N ALA A 101 0.81 4.97 -19.61
CA ALA A 101 1.10 6.39 -19.82
C ALA A 101 2.46 6.85 -19.25
N ALA A 102 3.29 5.92 -18.77
CA ALA A 102 4.56 6.21 -18.11
C ALA A 102 5.80 6.00 -18.99
N GLY A 103 5.63 5.98 -20.32
CA GLY A 103 6.70 5.83 -21.32
C GLY A 103 6.91 7.07 -22.16
#